data_AF-A0A3Q4I5S4-F1
#
_entry.id   AF-A0A3Q4I5S4-F1
#
_cell.length_a   1.000
_cell.length_b   1.000
_cell.length_c   1.000
_cell.angle_alpha   90.00
_cell.angle_beta   90.00
_cell.angle_gamma   90.00
#
_symmetry.space_group_name_H-M   'P 1'
#
loop_
_entity.id
_entity.type
_entity.pdbx_description
1 polymer ?
#
loop_
_entity_poly.entity_id
_entity_poly.type
_entity_poly.pdbx_seq_one_letter_code
_entity_poly.pdbx_strand_id
1 'polypeptide(L)'
;MGIHGLAKLIADQAPGAIKEQDIKNFFGRKIAIDASMCIYQFLIAVRQDGNVLQNEDGETTSHLMGMFYRTIRMLEHGIKPAYVFDGKPPQLKSAELEKRGERRAEAEKMLAQAQEIGEQENIDKFTKRLVKVTKQHNDECKKLLTLMGVPYIEVRFLFLHIFVASRIFPHLLHSLETSLP
;
A
#
# COMPACT_ATOMS: atom_id res chain seq x y z
N MET A 1 0.63 -9.28 -4.03
CA MET A 1 -0.13 -8.29 -4.84
C MET A 1 0.72 -7.91 -6.04
N GLY A 2 0.11 -7.49 -7.15
CA GLY A 2 0.83 -7.09 -8.36
C GLY A 2 0.90 -8.21 -9.41
N ILE A 3 1.74 -8.01 -10.42
CA ILE A 3 1.92 -8.95 -11.53
C ILE A 3 2.97 -9.98 -11.14
N HIS A 4 2.56 -11.25 -11.08
CA HIS A 4 3.45 -12.34 -10.68
C HIS A 4 4.62 -12.48 -11.67
N GLY A 5 5.85 -12.61 -11.15
CA GLY A 5 7.06 -12.81 -11.96
C GLY A 5 7.57 -11.59 -12.72
N LEU A 6 6.86 -10.45 -12.73
CA LEU A 6 7.22 -9.29 -13.56
C LEU A 6 8.62 -8.74 -13.25
N ALA A 7 8.97 -8.59 -11.97
CA ALA A 7 10.28 -8.05 -11.58
C ALA A 7 11.43 -8.93 -12.09
N LYS A 8 11.29 -10.26 -11.97
CA LYS A 8 12.27 -11.23 -12.49
C LYS A 8 12.34 -11.15 -14.01
N LEU A 9 11.19 -11.12 -14.68
CA LEU A 9 11.13 -11.01 -16.14
C LEU A 9 11.85 -9.76 -16.65
N ILE A 10 11.63 -8.60 -16.03
CA ILE A 10 12.31 -7.36 -16.41
C ILE A 10 13.82 -7.45 -16.15
N ALA A 11 14.23 -8.03 -15.01
CA ALA A 11 15.64 -8.22 -14.73
C ALA A 11 16.35 -9.11 -15.76
N ASP A 12 15.67 -10.19 -16.20
CA ASP A 12 16.23 -11.15 -17.15
C ASP A 12 16.22 -10.62 -18.61
N GLN A 13 15.12 -9.96 -19.02
CA GLN A 13 14.87 -9.62 -20.43
C GLN A 13 15.09 -8.14 -20.77
N ALA A 14 15.03 -7.25 -19.79
CA ALA A 14 15.17 -5.82 -19.99
C ALA A 14 15.94 -5.15 -18.83
N PRO A 15 17.17 -5.60 -18.50
CA PRO A 15 17.91 -5.12 -17.33
C PRO A 15 18.14 -3.61 -17.35
N GLY A 16 18.27 -3.00 -18.55
CA GLY A 16 18.43 -1.54 -18.70
C GLY A 16 17.21 -0.71 -18.24
N ALA A 17 16.05 -1.34 -18.01
CA ALA A 17 14.87 -0.67 -17.45
C ALA A 17 14.96 -0.51 -15.92
N ILE A 18 15.84 -1.24 -15.24
CA ILE A 18 16.05 -1.16 -13.78
C ILE A 18 17.26 -0.26 -13.52
N LYS A 19 17.08 0.74 -12.66
CA LYS A 19 18.16 1.65 -12.24
C LYS A 19 18.19 1.73 -10.73
N GLU A 20 19.34 1.38 -10.16
CA GLU A 20 19.62 1.58 -8.75
C GLU A 20 20.27 2.94 -8.52
N GLN A 21 19.76 3.68 -7.55
CA GLN A 21 20.28 5.00 -7.19
C GLN A 21 20.20 5.19 -5.68
N ASP A 22 21.15 5.95 -5.13
CA ASP A 22 21.10 6.38 -3.74
C ASP A 22 19.90 7.31 -3.51
N ILE A 23 19.27 7.22 -2.34
CA ILE A 23 18.15 8.07 -1.95
C ILE A 23 18.48 9.57 -2.03
N LYS A 24 19.75 9.95 -1.81
CA LYS A 24 20.24 11.34 -1.93
C LYS A 24 20.03 11.93 -3.34
N ASN A 25 20.00 11.08 -4.37
CA ASN A 25 19.79 11.52 -5.75
C ASN A 25 18.33 11.95 -6.02
N PHE A 26 17.42 11.75 -5.06
CA PHE A 26 16.02 12.14 -5.17
C PHE A 26 15.68 13.45 -4.46
N PHE A 27 16.69 14.23 -4.04
CA PHE A 27 16.47 15.55 -3.44
C PHE A 27 15.60 16.44 -4.33
N GLY A 28 14.59 17.08 -3.74
CA GLY A 28 13.64 17.96 -4.41
C GLY A 28 12.57 17.25 -5.27
N ARG A 29 12.66 15.92 -5.44
CA ARG A 29 11.70 15.15 -6.24
C ARG A 29 10.36 15.03 -5.50
N LYS A 30 9.28 15.20 -6.25
CA LYS A 30 7.92 14.92 -5.79
C LYS A 30 7.57 13.49 -6.16
N ILE A 31 7.07 12.70 -5.21
CA ILE A 31 6.71 11.30 -5.42
C ILE A 31 5.30 11.01 -4.94
N ALA A 32 4.57 10.17 -5.67
CA ALA A 32 3.30 9.61 -5.23
C ALA A 32 3.55 8.25 -4.59
N ILE A 33 2.99 8.02 -3.41
CA ILE A 33 3.21 6.80 -2.62
C ILE A 33 1.87 6.09 -2.43
N ASP A 34 1.82 4.80 -2.77
CA ASP A 34 0.66 3.95 -2.43
C ASP A 34 0.57 3.78 -0.90
N ALA A 35 -0.45 4.40 -0.30
CA ALA A 35 -0.65 4.39 1.14
C ALA A 35 -1.14 3.04 1.64
N SER A 36 -2.06 2.39 0.91
CA SER A 36 -2.61 1.07 1.25
C SER A 36 -1.50 0.03 1.39
N MET A 37 -0.56 0.04 0.43
CA MET A 37 0.57 -0.88 0.43
C MET A 37 1.55 -0.56 1.57
N CYS A 38 1.81 0.72 1.85
CA CYS A 38 2.65 1.11 2.99
C CYS A 38 2.07 0.66 4.33
N ILE A 39 0.78 0.91 4.58
CA ILE A 39 0.10 0.53 5.83
C ILE A 39 0.18 -0.98 6.03
N TYR A 40 -0.08 -1.76 4.98
CA TYR A 40 0.04 -3.21 5.05
C TYR A 40 1.46 -3.67 5.41
N GLN A 41 2.49 -3.08 4.81
CA GLN A 41 3.88 -3.39 5.14
C GLN A 41 4.19 -3.08 6.61
N PHE A 42 3.71 -1.95 7.12
CA PHE A 42 3.97 -1.55 8.51
C PHE A 42 3.30 -2.49 9.51
N LEU A 43 2.04 -2.86 9.30
CA LEU A 43 1.33 -3.80 10.18
C LEU A 43 1.98 -5.19 10.23
N ILE A 44 2.74 -5.58 9.20
CA ILE A 44 3.44 -6.86 9.16
C ILE A 44 4.83 -6.74 9.79
N ALA A 45 5.58 -5.70 9.41
CA ALA A 45 7.01 -5.60 9.70
C ALA A 45 7.32 -4.90 11.03
N VAL A 46 6.48 -3.96 11.46
CA VAL A 46 6.70 -3.20 12.69
C VAL A 46 6.11 -4.01 13.86
N ARG A 47 7.00 -4.64 14.61
CA ARG A 47 6.68 -5.52 15.75
C ARG A 47 7.69 -5.30 16.86
N GLN A 48 7.28 -5.50 18.11
CA GLN A 48 8.14 -5.54 19.28
C GLN A 48 7.98 -6.91 19.93
N ASP A 49 9.10 -7.61 20.13
CA ASP A 49 9.14 -8.96 20.69
C ASP A 49 8.19 -9.95 19.99
N GLY A 50 8.07 -9.82 18.66
CA GLY A 50 7.17 -10.64 17.81
C GLY A 50 5.71 -10.17 17.77
N ASN A 51 5.31 -9.34 18.74
CA ASN A 51 3.96 -8.82 18.85
C ASN A 51 3.76 -7.51 18.06
N VAL A 52 2.53 -7.28 17.63
CA VAL A 52 2.15 -6.02 16.97
C VAL A 52 2.20 -4.90 18.02
N LEU A 53 2.73 -3.74 17.65
CA LEU A 53 2.72 -2.59 18.55
C LEU A 53 1.29 -2.12 18.82
N GLN A 54 0.96 -1.95 20.09
CA GLN A 54 -0.35 -1.56 20.56
C GLN A 54 -0.26 -0.47 21.64
N ASN A 55 -1.34 0.30 21.83
CA ASN A 55 -1.50 1.18 22.99
C ASN A 55 -2.07 0.41 24.19
N GLU A 56 -2.31 1.11 25.30
CA GLU A 56 -2.86 0.52 26.53
C GLU A 56 -4.27 -0.07 26.33
N ASP A 57 -5.02 0.45 25.36
CA ASP A 57 -6.35 -0.04 24.97
C ASP A 57 -6.31 -1.25 24.01
N GLY A 58 -5.12 -1.73 23.64
CA GLY A 58 -4.93 -2.86 22.73
C GLY A 58 -5.09 -2.52 21.24
N GLU A 59 -5.23 -1.23 20.89
CA GLU A 59 -5.33 -0.77 19.52
C GLU A 59 -3.96 -0.77 18.84
N THR A 60 -3.89 -1.25 17.59
CA THR A 60 -2.62 -1.32 16.86
C THR A 60 -2.09 0.07 16.54
N THR A 61 -0.79 0.31 16.74
CA THR A 61 -0.12 1.60 16.47
C THR A 61 0.99 1.48 15.42
N SER A 62 1.23 0.27 14.91
CA SER A 62 2.33 -0.06 13.98
C SER A 62 2.30 0.76 12.69
N HIS A 63 1.10 1.01 12.12
CA HIS A 63 0.94 1.82 10.92
C HIS A 63 1.30 3.29 11.15
N LEU A 64 1.04 3.83 12.34
CA LEU A 64 1.38 5.21 12.68
C LEU A 64 2.89 5.40 12.81
N MET A 65 3.56 4.53 13.56
CA MET A 65 5.02 4.58 13.69
C MET A 65 5.71 4.42 12.33
N GLY A 66 5.29 3.42 11.56
CA GLY A 66 5.83 3.18 10.23
C GLY A 66 5.65 4.38 9.30
N MET A 67 4.45 4.94 9.25
CA MET A 67 4.14 6.10 8.42
C MET A 67 4.95 7.32 8.86
N PHE A 68 4.99 7.60 10.16
CA PHE A 68 5.69 8.75 10.75
C PHE A 68 7.18 8.74 10.40
N TYR A 69 7.90 7.69 10.77
CA TYR A 69 9.35 7.62 10.56
C TYR A 69 9.74 7.49 9.09
N ARG A 70 8.97 6.74 8.28
CA ARG A 70 9.23 6.68 6.83
C ARG A 70 9.06 8.04 6.17
N THR A 71 8.03 8.79 6.57
CA THR A 71 7.75 10.13 6.04
C THR A 71 8.84 11.12 6.43
N ILE A 72 9.24 11.15 7.71
CA ILE A 72 10.35 11.99 8.18
C ILE A 72 11.61 11.71 7.39
N ARG A 73 12.00 10.43 7.26
CA ARG A 73 13.21 10.06 6.51
C ARG A 73 13.19 10.56 5.08
N MET A 74 12.05 10.53 4.40
CA MET A 74 11.93 11.08 3.04
C MET A 74 12.09 12.61 3.03
N LEU A 75 11.42 13.30 3.96
CA LEU A 75 11.51 14.76 4.10
C LEU A 75 12.94 15.22 4.43
N GLU A 76 13.66 14.51 5.29
CA GLU A 76 15.08 14.77 5.63
C GLU A 76 15.99 14.68 4.39
N HIS A 77 15.69 13.79 3.45
CA HIS A 77 16.41 13.68 2.18
C HIS A 77 15.89 14.65 1.10
N GLY A 78 15.01 15.60 1.48
CA GLY A 78 14.43 16.59 0.59
C GLY A 78 13.41 16.03 -0.42
N ILE A 79 12.95 14.80 -0.23
CA ILE A 79 11.88 14.19 -1.04
C ILE A 79 10.54 14.76 -0.57
N LYS A 80 9.65 15.07 -1.52
CA LYS A 80 8.32 15.64 -1.27
C LYS A 80 7.25 14.56 -1.53
N PRO A 81 6.86 13.76 -0.52
CA PRO A 81 5.88 12.70 -0.69
C PRO A 81 4.45 13.24 -0.77
N ALA A 82 3.62 12.57 -1.57
CA ALA A 82 2.17 12.67 -1.54
C ALA A 82 1.58 11.27 -1.46
N TYR A 83 0.82 10.97 -0.41
CA TYR A 83 0.24 9.65 -0.20
C TYR A 83 -1.06 9.48 -0.98
N VAL A 84 -1.26 8.32 -1.57
CA VAL A 84 -2.44 8.00 -2.39
C VAL A 84 -3.17 6.85 -1.73
N PHE A 85 -4.38 7.12 -1.27
CA PHE A 85 -5.28 6.14 -0.69
C PHE A 85 -6.21 5.58 -1.75
N ASP A 86 -6.34 4.26 -1.78
CA ASP A 86 -7.25 3.58 -2.69
C ASP A 86 -8.72 3.90 -2.35
N GLY A 87 -9.53 4.00 -3.39
CA GLY A 87 -10.99 4.02 -3.27
C GLY A 87 -11.62 2.66 -3.57
N LYS A 88 -12.86 2.70 -4.06
CA LYS A 88 -13.62 1.49 -4.41
C LYS A 88 -12.88 0.68 -5.50
N PRO A 89 -12.62 -0.62 -5.29
CA PRO A 89 -11.97 -1.45 -6.30
C PRO A 89 -12.88 -1.64 -7.53
N PRO A 90 -12.30 -1.84 -8.74
CA PRO A 90 -13.06 -2.16 -9.94
C PRO A 90 -13.80 -3.50 -9.83
N GLN A 91 -14.90 -3.64 -10.57
CA GLN A 91 -15.64 -4.91 -10.66
C GLN A 91 -14.77 -6.05 -11.17
N LEU A 92 -13.88 -5.80 -12.15
CA LEU A 92 -12.93 -6.80 -12.67
C LEU A 92 -12.00 -7.40 -11.60
N LYS A 93 -11.86 -6.75 -10.44
CA LYS A 93 -11.04 -7.23 -9.32
C LYS A 93 -11.82 -8.15 -8.36
N SER A 94 -13.12 -8.38 -8.57
CA SER A 94 -13.98 -9.16 -7.67
C SER A 94 -13.46 -10.57 -7.44
N ALA A 95 -13.17 -11.33 -8.51
CA ALA A 95 -12.67 -12.69 -8.43
C ALA A 95 -11.33 -12.80 -7.68
N GLU A 96 -10.45 -11.81 -7.86
CA GLU A 96 -9.18 -11.75 -7.12
C GLU A 96 -9.39 -11.40 -5.63
N LEU A 97 -10.39 -10.58 -5.31
CA LEU A 97 -10.75 -10.28 -3.92
C LEU A 97 -11.35 -11.50 -3.22
N GLU A 98 -12.16 -12.29 -3.92
CA GLU A 98 -12.74 -13.54 -3.44
C GLU A 98 -11.65 -14.58 -3.13
N LYS A 99 -10.74 -14.84 -4.08
CA LYS A 99 -9.58 -15.72 -3.85
C LYS A 99 -8.72 -15.30 -2.67
N ARG A 100 -8.59 -13.98 -2.42
CA ARG A 100 -7.89 -13.48 -1.22
C ARG A 100 -8.68 -13.75 0.06
N GLY A 101 -10.00 -13.72 0.00
CA GLY A 101 -10.87 -14.13 1.10
C GLY A 101 -10.69 -15.60 1.44
N GLU A 102 -10.72 -16.48 0.44
CA GLU A 102 -10.52 -17.93 0.60
C GLU A 102 -9.17 -18.25 1.26
N ARG A 103 -8.08 -17.66 0.75
CA ARG A 103 -6.74 -17.85 1.31
C ARG A 103 -6.60 -17.37 2.76
N ARG A 104 -7.41 -16.40 3.18
CA ARG A 104 -7.46 -15.95 4.58
C ARG A 104 -8.22 -16.95 5.43
N ALA A 105 -9.38 -17.40 4.98
CA ALA A 105 -10.15 -18.42 5.71
C ALA A 105 -9.34 -19.71 5.90
N GLU A 106 -8.55 -20.11 4.90
CA GLU A 106 -7.61 -21.22 5.01
C GLU A 106 -6.50 -20.94 6.04
N ALA A 107 -5.90 -19.74 5.99
CA ALA A 107 -4.88 -19.34 6.95
C ALA A 107 -5.41 -19.24 8.40
N GLU A 108 -6.67 -18.88 8.61
CA GLU A 108 -7.33 -18.87 9.92
C GLU A 108 -7.44 -20.29 10.49
N LYS A 109 -7.86 -21.25 9.65
CA LYS A 109 -7.93 -22.67 10.05
C LYS A 109 -6.55 -23.23 10.40
N MET A 110 -5.54 -22.93 9.57
CA MET A 110 -4.17 -23.36 9.82
C MET A 110 -3.56 -22.71 11.07
N LEU A 111 -3.92 -21.46 11.38
CA LEU A 111 -3.49 -20.79 12.61
C LEU A 111 -4.07 -21.48 13.84
N ALA A 112 -5.37 -21.81 13.84
CA ALA A 112 -6.00 -22.51 14.96
C ALA A 112 -5.33 -23.87 15.23
N GLN A 113 -5.04 -24.65 14.18
CA GLN A 113 -4.32 -25.91 14.30
C GLN A 113 -2.89 -25.71 14.82
N ALA A 114 -2.16 -24.71 14.33
CA ALA A 114 -0.81 -24.42 14.79
C ALA A 114 -0.78 -23.98 16.27
N GLN A 115 -1.81 -23.26 16.73
CA GLN A 115 -1.98 -22.88 18.13
C GLN A 115 -2.26 -24.08 19.03
N GLU A 116 -3.07 -25.04 18.57
CA GLU A 116 -3.34 -26.29 19.30
C GLU A 116 -2.07 -27.15 19.45
N ILE A 117 -1.23 -27.20 18.41
CA ILE A 117 0.01 -28.00 18.38
C ILE A 117 1.18 -27.27 19.06
N GLY A 118 1.08 -25.95 19.27
CA GLY A 118 2.13 -25.13 19.90
C GLY A 118 3.32 -24.81 18.98
N GLU A 119 3.14 -24.83 17.66
CA GLU A 119 4.22 -24.61 16.69
C GLU A 119 4.43 -23.11 16.42
N GLN A 120 5.29 -22.47 17.20
CA GLN A 120 5.47 -21.01 17.20
C GLN A 120 5.81 -20.42 15.81
N GLU A 121 6.63 -21.09 15.01
CA GLU A 121 7.00 -20.61 13.67
C GLU A 121 5.78 -20.50 12.74
N ASN A 122 4.92 -21.51 12.76
CA ASN A 122 3.70 -21.52 11.97
C ASN A 122 2.67 -20.53 12.51
N ILE A 123 2.57 -20.37 13.83
CA ILE A 123 1.74 -19.33 14.46
C ILE A 123 2.13 -17.94 13.94
N ASP A 124 3.41 -17.59 13.97
CA ASP A 124 3.89 -16.27 13.50
C ASP A 124 3.63 -16.06 12.01
N LYS A 125 3.85 -17.10 11.21
CA LYS A 125 3.66 -17.10 9.75
C LYS A 125 2.19 -16.90 9.38
N PHE A 126 1.27 -17.63 10.01
CA PHE A 126 -0.16 -17.50 9.73
C PHE A 126 -0.72 -16.20 10.29
N THR A 127 -0.28 -15.77 11.48
CA THR A 127 -0.64 -14.46 12.05
C THR A 127 -0.33 -13.30 11.09
N LYS A 128 0.86 -13.31 10.47
CA LYS A 128 1.23 -12.29 9.46
C LYS A 128 0.34 -12.33 8.21
N ARG A 129 -0.18 -13.50 7.82
CA ARG A 129 -1.08 -13.65 6.66
C ARG A 129 -2.48 -13.10 6.93
N LEU A 130 -2.92 -13.09 8.19
CA LEU A 130 -4.23 -12.59 8.59
C LEU A 130 -4.30 -11.06 8.72
N VAL A 131 -3.15 -10.38 8.70
CA VAL A 131 -3.10 -8.92 8.78
C VAL A 131 -3.97 -8.28 7.71
N LYS A 132 -4.88 -7.39 8.14
CA LYS A 132 -5.80 -6.66 7.28
C LYS A 132 -5.73 -5.17 7.61
N VAL A 133 -5.68 -4.36 6.55
CA VAL A 133 -5.86 -2.91 6.68
C VAL A 133 -7.35 -2.62 6.84
N THR A 134 -7.70 -1.94 7.93
CA THR A 134 -9.07 -1.50 8.22
C THR A 134 -9.28 -0.05 7.79
N LYS A 135 -10.53 0.41 7.80
CA LYS A 135 -10.84 1.82 7.56
C LYS A 135 -10.23 2.72 8.63
N GLN A 136 -10.25 2.27 9.89
CA GLN A 136 -9.64 2.98 11.02
C GLN A 136 -8.16 3.27 10.79
N HIS A 137 -7.36 2.28 10.37
CA HIS A 137 -5.93 2.50 10.06
C HIS A 137 -5.72 3.58 9.01
N ASN A 138 -6.59 3.64 7.99
CA ASN A 138 -6.51 4.67 6.96
C ASN A 138 -6.84 6.05 7.54
N ASP A 139 -7.92 6.15 8.32
CA ASP A 139 -8.37 7.43 8.87
C ASP A 139 -7.35 8.00 9.88
N GLU A 140 -6.73 7.15 10.70
CA GLU A 140 -5.64 7.54 11.59
C GLU A 140 -4.38 7.96 10.83
N CYS A 141 -4.00 7.23 9.77
CA CYS A 141 -2.88 7.64 8.91
C CYS A 141 -3.14 8.99 8.24
N LYS A 142 -4.35 9.24 7.75
CA LYS A 142 -4.72 10.53 7.15
C LYS A 142 -4.63 11.66 8.17
N LYS A 143 -5.15 11.43 9.39
CA LYS A 143 -5.03 12.39 10.49
C LYS A 143 -3.57 12.71 10.79
N LEU A 144 -2.73 11.68 10.89
CA LEU A 144 -1.28 11.84 11.09
C LEU A 144 -0.64 12.68 9.97
N LEU A 145 -0.89 12.34 8.70
CA LEU A 145 -0.34 13.07 7.56
C LEU A 145 -0.78 14.54 7.54
N THR A 146 -2.04 14.83 7.87
CA THR A 146 -2.53 16.21 8.04
C THR A 146 -1.75 16.95 9.12
N LEU A 147 -1.54 16.33 10.29
CA LEU A 147 -0.78 16.94 11.38
C LEU A 147 0.70 17.15 11.03
N MET A 148 1.27 16.29 10.20
CA MET A 148 2.64 16.43 9.68
C MET A 148 2.76 17.45 8.53
N GLY A 149 1.64 17.99 8.02
CA GLY A 149 1.64 18.89 6.86
C GLY A 149 1.98 18.19 5.53
N VAL A 150 1.76 16.87 5.44
CA VAL A 150 2.06 16.07 4.25
C VAL A 150 0.78 15.81 3.45
N PRO A 151 0.76 16.12 2.15
CA PRO A 151 -0.44 15.97 1.34
C PRO A 151 -0.80 14.50 1.11
N TYR A 152 -2.10 14.22 1.03
CA TYR A 152 -2.61 12.94 0.54
C TYR A 152 -3.81 13.12 -0.38
N ILE A 153 -4.06 12.11 -1.21
CA ILE A 153 -5.13 12.07 -2.20
C ILE A 153 -5.96 10.81 -1.94
N GLU A 154 -7.28 10.94 -1.96
CA GLU A 154 -8.18 9.80 -2.00
C GLU A 154 -8.67 9.58 -3.44
N VAL A 155 -8.33 8.45 -4.02
CA VAL A 155 -8.71 8.16 -5.41
C VAL A 155 -10.16 7.71 -5.44
N ARG A 156 -11.02 8.50 -6.07
CA ARG A 156 -12.32 8.03 -6.52
C ARG A 156 -12.14 7.42 -7.90
N PHE A 157 -12.67 6.22 -8.12
CA PHE A 157 -12.49 5.42 -9.34
C PHE A 157 -12.78 6.20 -10.66
N LEU A 158 -13.56 7.28 -10.58
CA LEU A 158 -13.89 8.16 -11.71
C LEU A 158 -12.71 9.02 -12.22
N PHE A 159 -11.68 9.29 -11.42
CA PHE A 159 -10.67 10.32 -11.76
C PHE A 159 -9.42 9.80 -12.50
N LEU A 160 -9.13 8.50 -12.46
CA LEU A 160 -7.90 7.97 -13.06
C LEU A 160 -7.94 7.97 -14.60
N HIS A 161 -9.14 7.85 -15.20
CA HIS A 161 -9.29 7.91 -16.66
C HIS A 161 -9.08 9.33 -17.19
N ILE A 162 -9.53 10.37 -16.46
CA ILE A 162 -9.48 11.75 -16.93
C ILE A 162 -8.06 12.33 -16.82
N PHE A 163 -7.34 12.06 -15.73
CA PHE A 163 -6.04 12.70 -15.49
C PHE A 163 -4.87 12.06 -16.28
N VAL A 164 -4.93 10.75 -16.53
CA VAL A 164 -3.90 10.06 -17.34
C VAL A 164 -4.11 10.34 -18.83
N ALA A 165 -5.37 10.36 -19.31
CA ALA A 165 -5.67 10.70 -20.69
C ALA A 165 -5.33 12.16 -21.03
N SER A 166 -5.61 13.10 -20.14
CA SER A 166 -5.37 14.54 -20.38
C SER A 166 -3.89 14.95 -20.44
N ARG A 167 -2.99 14.20 -19.80
CA ARG A 167 -1.54 14.52 -19.84
C ARG A 167 -0.75 13.72 -20.87
N ILE A 168 -1.23 12.56 -21.29
CA ILE A 168 -0.49 11.68 -22.22
C ILE A 168 -1.00 11.84 -23.66
N PHE A 169 -2.29 12.14 -23.87
CA PHE A 169 -2.89 12.31 -25.20
C PHE A 169 -3.84 13.52 -25.25
N PRO A 170 -3.31 14.76 -25.25
CA PRO A 170 -4.14 15.96 -25.30
C PRO A 170 -5.03 16.04 -26.55
N HIS A 171 -4.63 15.39 -27.66
CA HIS A 171 -5.38 15.37 -28.91
C HIS A 171 -6.63 14.48 -28.89
N LEU A 172 -6.75 13.50 -27.97
CA LEU A 172 -7.92 12.63 -27.89
C LEU A 172 -9.09 13.25 -27.10
N LEU A 173 -8.86 14.31 -26.31
CA LEU A 173 -9.92 15.00 -25.58
C LEU A 173 -10.85 15.78 -26.52
N HIS A 174 -10.31 16.32 -27.60
CA HIS A 174 -11.09 17.12 -28.56
C HIS A 174 -12.14 16.29 -29.30
N SER A 175 -11.94 14.97 -29.42
CA SER A 175 -12.87 14.04 -30.07
C SER A 175 -13.99 13.56 -29.15
N LEU A 176 -13.78 13.58 -27.83
CA LEU A 176 -14.77 13.17 -26.83
C LEU A 176 -15.73 14.29 -26.43
N GLU A 177 -15.32 15.56 -26.53
CA GLU A 177 -16.20 16.72 -26.32
C GLU A 177 -17.21 16.91 -27.45
N THR A 178 -16.96 16.37 -28.64
CA THR A 178 -17.85 16.48 -29.81
C THR A 178 -18.84 15.31 -29.97
N SER A 179 -18.81 14.31 -29.09
CA SER A 179 -19.63 13.09 -29.22
C SER A 179 -20.56 12.81 -28.04
N LEU A 180 -20.84 13.82 -27.20
CA LEU A 180 -21.91 13.76 -26.20
C LEU A 180 -23.07 14.65 -26.68
N PRO A 181 -24.32 14.14 -26.74
CA PRO A 181 -25.50 15.01 -26.82
C PRO A 181 -25.69 15.81 -25.53
#